data_AF-A0A3B9QC77-F1
#
_entry.id   AF-A0A3B9QC77-F1
#
_cell.length_a   1.000
_cell.length_b   1.000
_cell.length_c   1.000
_cell.angle_alpha   90.00
_cell.angle_beta   90.00
_cell.angle_gamma   90.00
#
_symmetry.space_group_name_H-M   'P 1'
#
loop_
_entity.id
_entity.type
_entity.pdbx_description
1 polymer ?
#
loop_
_entity_poly.entity_id
_entity_poly.type
_entity_poly.pdbx_seq_one_letter_code
_entity_poly.pdbx_strand_id
1 'polypeptide(L)' 'MIRLWIGNQVIEVNGEKHVMDTQPVIKGDRTMVPLRFVGEFLGMDVEWNEDYRLAILTK' A
#
# COMPACT_ATOMS: atom_id res chain seq x y z
N MET A 1 13.82 -2.44 -2.25
CA MET A 1 13.39 -3.35 -1.16
C MET A 1 12.31 -2.64 -0.35
N ILE A 2 11.18 -3.30 -0.12
CA ILE A 2 10.10 -2.78 0.74
C ILE A 2 10.07 -3.59 2.03
N ARG A 3 9.99 -2.92 3.18
CA ARG A 3 9.73 -3.54 4.48
C ARG A 3 8.46 -2.96 5.09
N LEU A 4 7.57 -3.87 5.48
CA LEU A 4 6.28 -3.59 6.10
C LEU A 4 6.22 -4.37 7.42
N TRP A 5 5.70 -3.73 8.46
CA TRP A 5 5.45 -4.37 9.75
C TRP A 5 3.95 -4.37 10.03
N ILE A 6 3.41 -5.51 10.42
CA ILE A 6 1.99 -5.64 10.76
C ILE A 6 1.67 -4.73 11.94
N GLY A 7 0.59 -3.95 11.82
CA GLY A 7 0.16 -3.00 12.85
C GLY A 7 1.02 -1.74 12.96
N ASN A 8 1.95 -1.50 12.03
CA ASN A 8 2.76 -0.29 12.00
C ASN A 8 2.42 0.54 10.75
N GLN A 9 2.23 1.85 10.94
CA GLN A 9 2.02 2.79 9.84
C GLN A 9 3.33 3.24 9.18
N VAL A 10 4.48 2.99 9.82
CA VAL A 10 5.79 3.27 9.24
C VAL A 10 6.21 2.10 8.37
N ILE A 11 6.57 2.42 7.13
CA ILE A 11 7.23 1.49 6.21
C ILE A 11 8.63 1.96 5.92
N GLU A 12 9.41 1.04 5.35
CA GLU A 12 10.71 1.37 4.82
C GLU A 12 10.80 0.98 3.35
N VAL A 13 11.18 1.94 2.52
CA VAL A 13 11.31 1.82 1.09
C VAL A 13 12.73 2.18 0.72
N ASN A 14 13.49 1.19 0.24
CA ASN A 14 14.91 1.37 -0.13
C ASN A 14 15.79 1.97 0.99
N GLY A 15 15.45 1.73 2.25
CA GLY A 15 16.17 2.30 3.41
C GLY A 15 15.58 3.61 3.95
N GLU A 16 14.67 4.25 3.21
CA GLU A 16 13.97 5.47 3.65
C GLU A 16 12.66 5.12 4.35
N LYS A 17 12.35 5.82 5.44
CA LYS A 17 11.12 5.60 6.20
C LYS A 17 10.01 6.52 5.71
N HIS A 18 8.85 5.94 5.44
CA HIS A 18 7.65 6.67 5.06
C HIS A 18 6.50 6.32 5.99
N VAL A 19 5.62 7.29 6.24
CA VAL A 19 4.39 7.11 7.01
C VAL A 19 3.24 6.89 6.03
N MET A 20 2.51 5.80 6.22
CA MET A 20 1.30 5.49 5.45
C MET A 20 0.05 6.00 6.16
N ASP A 21 -1.00 6.21 5.38
CA ASP A 21 -2.34 6.54 5.85
C ASP A 21 -3.02 5.37 6.59
N THR A 22 -2.74 4.14 6.17
CA THR A 22 -3.26 2.92 6.79
C THR A 22 -2.14 1.91 7.05
N GLN A 23 -2.27 1.17 8.16
CA GLN A 23 -1.33 0.12 8.54
C GLN A 23 -1.62 -1.21 7.82
N PRO A 24 -0.62 -2.06 7.57
CA PRO A 24 -0.83 -3.43 7.14
C PRO A 24 -1.54 -4.22 8.24
N VAL A 25 -2.50 -5.04 7.86
CA VAL A 25 -3.29 -5.87 8.79
C VAL A 25 -3.40 -7.30 8.29
N ILE A 26 -3.49 -8.24 9.22
CA ILE A 26 -3.81 -9.64 8.89
C ILE A 26 -5.34 -9.78 8.96
N LYS A 27 -5.95 -10.28 7.88
CA LYS A 27 -7.38 -10.59 7.82
C LYS A 27 -7.56 -12.03 7.35
N GLY A 28 -7.97 -12.90 8.26
CA GLY A 28 -7.90 -14.35 8.05
C GLY A 28 -6.44 -14.78 7.89
N ASP A 29 -6.15 -15.55 6.85
CA ASP A 29 -4.78 -16.02 6.55
C ASP A 29 -4.05 -15.14 5.50
N ARG A 30 -4.53 -13.91 5.28
CA ARG A 30 -3.95 -12.99 4.28
C ARG A 30 -3.54 -11.68 4.92
N THR A 31 -2.37 -11.18 4.53
CA THR A 31 -1.93 -9.82 4.86
C THR A 31 -2.52 -8.86 3.85
N MET A 32 -3.31 -7.91 4.34
CA MET A 32 -3.81 -6.78 3.58
C MET A 32 -2.81 -5.63 3.71
N VAL A 33 -2.34 -5.13 2.57
CA VAL A 33 -1.38 -4.01 2.47
C VAL A 33 -2.03 -2.82 1.77
N PRO A 34 -1.59 -1.59 2.05
CA PRO A 34 -2.11 -0.40 1.38
C PRO A 34 -1.79 -0.43 -0.12
N LEU A 35 -2.82 -0.55 -0.95
CA LEU A 35 -2.68 -0.74 -2.40
C LEU A 35 -1.92 0.40 -3.07
N ARG A 36 -2.26 1.65 -2.74
CA ARG A 36 -1.64 2.85 -3.35
C ARG A 36 -0.13 2.87 -3.15
N PHE A 37 0.31 2.70 -1.92
CA PHE A 37 1.74 2.68 -1.56
C PHE A 37 2.52 1.60 -2.30
N VAL A 38 1.96 0.39 -2.37
CA VAL A 38 2.62 -0.72 -3.05
C VAL A 38 2.61 -0.51 -4.56
N GLY A 39 1.51 -0.04 -5.14
CA GLY A 39 1.38 0.23 -6.57
C GLY A 39 2.34 1.31 -7.06
N GLU A 40 2.36 2.47 -6.38
CA GLU A 40 3.26 3.58 -6.71
C GLU A 40 4.73 3.17 -6.63
N PHE A 41 5.12 2.39 -5.62
CA PHE A 41 6.48 1.87 -5.53
C PHE A 41 6.83 0.91 -6.68
N LEU A 42 5.87 0.14 -7.17
CA LEU A 42 6.05 -0.73 -8.33
C LEU A 42 6.04 0.04 -9.66
N GLY A 43 5.94 1.38 -9.61
CA GLY A 43 5.91 2.25 -10.79
C GLY A 43 4.57 2.22 -11.49
N MET A 44 3.47 2.05 -10.74
CA MET A 44 2.12 2.13 -11.24
C MET A 44 1.43 3.38 -10.70
N ASP A 45 0.64 4.04 -11.53
CA ASP A 45 -0.29 5.06 -11.07
C ASP A 45 -1.53 4.38 -10.49
N VAL A 46 -1.97 4.82 -9.31
CA VAL A 46 -3.13 4.24 -8.63
C VAL A 46 -4.20 5.30 -8.45
N GLU A 47 -5.28 5.19 -9.21
CA GLU A 47 -6.45 6.05 -9.13
C GLU A 47 -7.60 5.35 -8.40
N TRP A 48 -8.34 6.12 -7.60
CA TRP A 48 -9.56 5.64 -6.95
C TRP A 48 -10.77 6.29 -7.60
N ASN A 49 -11.64 5.46 -8.18
CA ASN A 49 -12.95 5.88 -8.64
C ASN A 49 -13.98 5.64 -7.53
N GLU A 50 -14.49 6.72 -6.95
CA GLU A 50 -15.46 6.66 -5.83
C GLU A 50 -16.83 6.12 -6.26
N ASP A 51 -17.31 6.50 -7.44
CA ASP A 51 -18.63 6.14 -7.96
C ASP A 51 -18.80 4.62 -8.09
N TYR A 52 -17.77 3.97 -8.60
CA TYR A 52 -17.75 2.51 -8.83
C TYR A 52 -17.01 1.74 -7.74
N ARG A 53 -16.42 2.44 -6.75
CA ARG A 53 -15.55 1.86 -5.71
C ARG A 53 -14.45 0.98 -6.33
N LEU A 54 -13.81 1.50 -7.37
CA LEU A 54 -12.85 0.77 -8.19
C LEU A 54 -11.47 1.41 -8.08
N ALA A 55 -10.47 0.57 -7.77
CA ALA A 55 -9.08 0.97 -7.85
C ALA A 55 -8.56 0.67 -9.28
N ILE A 56 -8.15 1.72 -9.98
CA ILE A 56 -7.57 1.64 -11.32
C ILE A 56 -6.06 1.69 -11.17
N LEU A 57 -5.36 0.74 -11.80
CA LEU A 57 -3.90 0.72 -11.84
C LEU A 57 -3.44 0.89 -13.29
N THR A 58 -2.62 1.91 -13.55
CA THR A 58 -2.04 2.20 -14.86
C THR A 58 -0.52 2.29 -14.77
N LYS A 59 0.17 2.28 -15.91
CA LYS A 59 1.64 2.36 -16.02
C LYS A 59 2.04 3.35 -17.09
#